data_AF-A0A922CDF4-F1
#
_entry.id   AF-A0A922CDF4-F1
#
_cell.length_a   1.000
_cell.length_b   1.000
_cell.length_c   1.000
_cell.angle_alpha   90.00
_cell.angle_beta   90.00
_cell.angle_gamma   90.00
#
_symmetry.space_group_name_H-M   'P 1'
#
loop_
_entity.id
_entity.type
_entity.pdbx_description
1 polymer ?
#
loop_
_entity_poly.entity_id
_entity_poly.type
_entity_poly.pdbx_seq_one_letter_code
_entity_poly.pdbx_strand_id
1 'polypeptide(L)' 'MLFLDGYTFTQANDTRWRAKTLKRRWTCSTRARYGCKAKVFTVDKWIVQRFNEHNHPKPKRPEY' A
#
# COMPACT_ATOMS: atom_id res chain seq x y z
N MET A 1 8.55 -2.87 0.71
CA MET A 1 7.44 -2.24 1.46
C MET A 1 7.47 -0.75 1.20
N LEU A 2 6.32 -0.09 1.12
CA LEU A 2 6.20 1.36 0.93
C LEU A 2 5.74 1.97 2.26
N PHE A 3 6.40 3.03 2.71
CA PHE A 3 6.04 3.77 3.91
C PHE A 3 5.44 5.11 3.48
N LEU A 4 4.19 5.38 3.87
CA LEU A 4 3.48 6.59 3.50
C LEU A 4 2.55 7.00 4.66
N ASP A 5 2.60 8.27 5.10
CA ASP A 5 1.76 8.82 6.17
C ASP A 5 1.79 8.09 7.51
N GLY A 6 2.89 7.39 7.80
CA GLY A 6 3.03 6.57 9.01
C GLY A 6 2.34 5.20 8.92
N TYR A 7 1.84 4.83 7.74
CA TYR A 7 1.31 3.50 7.44
C TYR A 7 2.28 2.73 6.54
N THR A 8 2.26 1.40 6.67
CA THR A 8 3.00 0.49 5.80
C THR A 8 2.09 -0.08 4.73
N PHE A 9 2.59 -0.09 3.52
CA PHE A 9 1.93 -0.69 2.38
C PHE A 9 2.80 -1.83 1.81
N THR A 10 2.14 -2.94 1.52
CA THR A 10 2.72 -4.10 0.86
C THR A 10 2.35 -4.09 -0.61
N GLN A 11 3.29 -4.51 -1.47
CA GLN A 11 3.03 -4.60 -2.90
C GLN A 11 2.07 -5.75 -3.15
N ALA A 12 0.94 -5.45 -3.79
CA ALA A 12 0.02 -6.49 -4.23
C ALA A 12 0.60 -7.14 -5.49
N ASN A 13 0.73 -8.47 -5.48
CA ASN A 13 1.23 -9.24 -6.60
C ASN A 13 0.09 -9.39 -7.63
N ASP A 14 -0.22 -8.30 -8.33
CA ASP A 14 -1.33 -8.25 -9.29
C ASP A 14 -0.83 -8.78 -10.64
N THR A 15 -1.18 -10.04 -10.94
CA THR A 15 -0.77 -10.73 -12.17
C THR A 15 -1.30 -10.06 -13.44
N ARG A 16 -2.34 -9.21 -13.33
CA ARG A 16 -2.91 -8.46 -14.48
C ARG A 16 -2.00 -7.33 -14.95
N TRP A 17 -1.13 -6.82 -14.10
CA TRP A 17 -0.20 -5.73 -14.44
C TRP A 17 1.24 -6.21 -14.69
N ARG A 18 1.48 -7.53 -14.65
CA ARG A 18 2.80 -8.13 -14.87
C ARG A 18 3.34 -7.94 -16.29
N ALA A 19 2.50 -7.60 -17.27
CA ALA A 19 2.86 -7.78 -18.67
C ALA A 19 3.58 -6.60 -19.35
N LYS A 20 3.56 -5.36 -18.82
CA LYS A 20 4.23 -4.23 -19.53
C LYS A 20 4.27 -2.90 -18.80
N THR A 21 3.55 -2.74 -17.70
CA THR A 21 3.34 -1.43 -17.08
C THR A 21 4.18 -1.30 -15.82
N LEU A 22 4.94 -0.21 -15.70
CA LEU A 22 5.65 0.20 -14.47
C LEU A 22 4.69 0.50 -13.29
N LYS A 23 3.38 0.23 -13.45
CA LYS A 23 2.34 0.43 -12.47
C LYS A 23 2.36 -0.67 -11.42
N ARG A 24 2.69 -0.29 -10.20
CA ARG A 24 2.64 -1.14 -9.01
C ARG A 24 1.48 -0.72 -8.13
N ARG A 25 0.73 -1.72 -7.68
CA ARG A 25 -0.34 -1.54 -6.70
C ARG A 25 0.20 -1.89 -5.31
N TRP A 26 -0.11 -1.03 -4.36
CA TRP A 26 0.23 -1.19 -2.96
C TRP A 26 -1.06 -1.19 -2.14
N THR A 27 -1.13 -2.05 -1.15
CA THR A 27 -2.26 -2.15 -0.22
C THR A 27 -1.75 -2.05 1.19
N CYS A 28 -2.55 -1.50 2.10
CA CYS A 28 -2.13 -1.41 3.50
C CYS A 28 -1.78 -2.79 4.06
N SER A 29 -0.66 -2.91 4.76
CA SER A 29 -0.16 -4.17 5.35
C SER A 29 -1.14 -4.75 6.37
N THR A 30 -1.86 -3.88 7.08
CA THR A 30 -2.88 -4.19 8.07
C THR A 30 -4.21 -4.61 7.43
N ARG A 31 -4.33 -4.60 6.09
CA ARG A 31 -5.56 -5.01 5.37
C ARG A 31 -6.04 -6.39 5.78
N ALA A 32 -5.12 -7.35 5.95
CA ALA A 32 -5.49 -8.71 6.36
C ALA A 32 -6.04 -8.75 7.80
N ARG A 33 -5.58 -7.85 8.68
CA ARG A 33 -5.96 -7.80 10.10
C ARG A 33 -7.22 -6.95 10.35
N TYR A 34 -7.36 -5.83 9.66
CA TYR A 34 -8.42 -4.84 9.92
C TYR A 34 -9.37 -4.62 8.73
N GLY A 35 -9.22 -5.37 7.64
CA GLY A 35 -10.02 -5.15 6.43
C GLY A 35 -9.75 -3.79 5.75
N CYS A 36 -8.59 -3.17 6.02
CA CYS A 36 -8.26 -1.84 5.53
C CYS A 36 -8.32 -1.73 3.99
N LYS A 37 -9.01 -0.71 3.50
CA LYS A 37 -9.23 -0.47 2.06
C LYS A 37 -8.21 0.48 1.44
N ALA A 38 -7.29 1.03 2.24
CA ALA A 38 -6.25 1.93 1.79
C ALA A 38 -5.33 1.26 0.73
N LYS A 39 -5.11 2.01 -0.35
CA LYS A 39 -4.43 1.56 -1.58
C LYS A 39 -3.59 2.70 -2.13
N VAL A 40 -2.41 2.38 -2.63
CA VAL A 40 -1.56 3.33 -3.35
C VAL A 40 -1.19 2.73 -4.68
N PHE A 41 -1.21 3.53 -5.73
CA PHE A 41 -0.76 3.15 -7.06
C PHE A 41 0.46 4.01 -7.38
N THR A 42 1.55 3.34 -7.69
CA THR A 42 2.77 3.99 -8.15
C THR A 42 3.01 3.58 -9.59
N VAL A 43 3.46 4.49 -10.44
CA VAL A 43 3.97 4.19 -11.77
C VAL A 43 5.43 4.57 -11.78
N ASP A 44 6.30 3.60 -12.06
CA ASP A 44 7.74 3.74 -11.97
C ASP A 44 8.18 4.14 -10.55
N LYS A 45 8.60 5.39 -10.36
CA LYS A 45 9.00 5.99 -9.08
C LYS A 45 7.98 7.02 -8.55
N TRP A 46 6.90 7.27 -9.28
CA TRP A 46 5.93 8.31 -8.95
C TRP A 46 4.65 7.73 -8.37
N ILE A 47 4.09 8.38 -7.35
CA ILE A 47 2.77 8.04 -6.82
C ILE A 47 1.73 8.71 -7.73
N VAL A 48 0.96 7.91 -8.47
CA VAL A 48 -0.08 8.42 -9.36
C VAL A 48 -1.43 8.54 -8.66
N GLN A 49 -1.69 7.69 -7.66
CA GLN A 49 -2.96 7.69 -6.95
C GLN A 49 -2.78 7.13 -5.54
N ARG A 50 -3.43 7.78 -4.56
CA ARG A 50 -3.42 7.36 -3.17
C ARG A 50 -4.82 7.39 -2.59
N PHE A 51 -5.24 6.29 -2.00
CA PHE A 51 -6.45 6.15 -1.19
C PHE A 51 -6.00 5.91 0.23
N ASN A 52 -6.06 6.97 1.04
CA ASN A 52 -5.53 7.00 2.41
C ASN A 52 -6.63 6.78 3.46
N GLU A 53 -7.73 6.13 3.09
CA GLU A 53 -8.83 5.83 4.00
C GLU A 53 -8.49 4.58 4.83
N HIS A 54 -8.03 4.82 6.06
CA HIS A 54 -7.68 3.78 7.02
C HIS A 54 -8.78 3.64 8.08
N ASN A 55 -9.36 2.45 8.19
CA ASN A 55 -10.32 2.12 9.24
C ASN A 55 -9.63 1.59 10.52
N HIS A 56 -8.37 1.96 10.75
CA HIS A 56 -7.60 1.48 11.89
C HIS A 56 -6.54 2.51 12.31
N PRO A 57 -6.14 2.51 13.60
CA PRO A 57 -5.05 3.34 14.06
C PRO A 57 -3.73 2.94 13.39
N LYS A 58 -2.79 3.89 13.33
CA LYS A 58 -1.44 3.64 12.81
C LYS A 58 -0.84 2.44 13.54
N PRO A 59 -0.26 1.46 12.84
CA PRO A 59 0.42 0.37 13.51
C PRO A 59 1.55 0.97 14.35
N LYS A 60 1.53 0.71 15.67
CA LYS A 60 2.69 1.00 16.53
C LYS A 60 3.85 0.19 15.97
N ARG A 61 4.86 0.84 15.39
CA ARG A 61 6.13 0.17 15.16
C ARG A 61 6.63 -0.27 16.54
N PRO A 62 7.11 -1.51 16.72
CA PRO A 62 7.86 -1.82 17.92
C PRO A 62 9.09 -0.88 17.91
N GLU A 63 9.10 0.07 18.86
CA GLU A 63 10.32 0.72 19.30
C GLU A 63 11.20 -0.40 19.85
N TYR A 64 12.35 -0.60 19.21
CA TYR A 64 13.38 -1.53 19.67
C TYR A 64 14.26 -0.85 20.71
#